data_AF-A0A964EX07-F1
#
_entry.id   AF-A0A964EX07-F1
#
_cell.length_a   1.000
_cell.length_b   1.000
_cell.length_c   1.000
_cell.angle_alpha   90.00
_cell.angle_beta   90.00
_cell.angle_gamma   90.00
#
_symmetry.space_group_name_H-M   'P 1'
#
loop_
_entity.id
_entity.type
_entity.pdbx_description
1 polymer ?
#
loop_
_entity_poly.entity_id
_entity_poly.type
_entity_poly.pdbx_seq_one_letter_code
_entity_poly.pdbx_strand_id
1 'polypeptide(L)'
;MRRPLIASFLLLFSLTACSGAQHDPAPEAPAAEPAPAAAPAAAPAPAPKEPEMPAPTTHGHCAADEQLLFSAPLADKPGKIVSICGSKDLGEGTGYLQYRFGAPGAVELEFPASRDGSRGAFTYSRHTGPQVTYLAVAFENEGHKYEIYDDFNYGETARGIRITPPGKDPIELALGEPEGSLMKLEGVVPEVPAE
;
A
#
# COMPACT_ATOMS: atom_id res chain seq x y z
N MET A 1 -25.30 32.88 21.07
CA MET A 1 -25.35 32.70 22.55
C MET A 1 -24.95 31.26 22.89
N ARG A 2 -24.05 31.10 23.88
CA ARG A 2 -23.73 29.91 24.71
C ARG A 2 -23.01 28.68 24.08
N ARG A 3 -21.68 28.68 24.19
CA ARG A 3 -20.79 27.53 24.54
C ARG A 3 -20.75 27.38 26.09
N PRO A 4 -19.99 26.45 26.71
CA PRO A 4 -19.77 25.00 26.56
C PRO A 4 -19.91 24.25 27.92
N LEU A 5 -19.63 22.94 28.00
CA LEU A 5 -19.24 22.29 29.28
C LEU A 5 -18.16 21.22 29.02
N ILE A 6 -17.00 21.47 29.63
CA ILE A 6 -15.79 20.65 29.68
C ILE A 6 -15.82 19.94 31.04
N ALA A 7 -15.58 18.64 31.08
CA ALA A 7 -15.39 17.90 32.33
C ALA A 7 -13.94 17.45 32.44
N SER A 8 -13.18 18.17 33.28
CA SER A 8 -11.88 17.78 33.81
C SER A 8 -12.00 16.55 34.71
N PHE A 9 -11.05 15.63 34.62
CA PHE A 9 -10.74 14.72 35.70
C PHE A 9 -9.22 14.70 35.93
N LEU A 10 -8.80 15.43 36.97
CA LEU A 10 -7.47 15.36 37.57
C LEU A 10 -7.48 14.22 38.59
N LEU A 11 -6.48 13.35 38.55
CA LEU A 11 -6.14 12.44 39.63
C LEU A 11 -4.65 12.57 39.95
N LEU A 12 -4.38 12.93 41.21
CA LEU A 12 -3.08 13.18 41.80
C LEU A 12 -2.55 11.96 42.58
N PHE A 13 -1.25 12.04 42.90
CA PHE A 13 -0.52 11.47 44.06
C PHE A 13 -0.13 9.97 43.95
N SER A 14 1.09 9.52 44.28
CA SER A 14 2.07 10.00 45.27
C SER A 14 3.53 9.65 44.95
N LEU A 15 4.45 10.48 45.46
CA LEU A 15 5.88 10.26 45.62
C LEU A 15 6.18 9.27 46.77
N THR A 16 7.20 8.42 46.60
CA THR A 16 7.97 7.84 47.72
C THR A 16 9.46 7.83 47.37
N ALA A 17 10.24 8.58 48.15
CA ALA A 17 11.70 8.65 48.11
C ALA A 17 12.30 7.82 49.24
N CYS A 18 13.38 7.07 48.97
CA CYS A 18 14.32 6.61 49.99
C CYS A 18 15.74 7.00 49.57
N SER A 19 16.47 7.56 50.53
CA SER A 19 17.76 8.25 50.40
C SER A 19 18.85 7.54 51.20
N GLY A 20 20.09 7.67 50.75
CA GLY A 20 21.32 7.55 51.55
C GLY A 20 22.26 6.43 51.08
N ALA A 21 23.58 6.48 51.23
CA ALA A 21 24.56 7.53 51.53
C ALA A 21 25.95 6.92 51.23
N GLN A 22 26.96 7.77 50.98
CA GLN A 22 28.35 7.43 50.59
C GLN A 22 29.24 7.00 51.78
N HIS A 23 30.28 6.17 51.55
CA HIS A 23 31.65 6.33 52.12
C HIS A 23 32.69 5.28 51.60
N ASP A 24 33.85 5.75 51.15
CA ASP A 24 35.16 5.05 51.01
C ASP A 24 35.90 5.06 52.38
N PRO A 25 36.91 4.20 52.74
CA PRO A 25 38.17 3.99 51.99
C PRO A 25 38.87 2.60 52.12
N ALA A 26 40.02 2.44 51.43
CA ALA A 26 40.99 1.31 51.46
C ALA A 26 41.85 1.28 52.76
N PRO A 27 42.56 0.18 53.15
CA PRO A 27 43.80 -0.29 52.49
C PRO A 27 44.17 -1.80 52.59
N GLU A 28 45.33 -2.13 51.98
CA GLU A 28 46.30 -3.22 52.23
C GLU A 28 46.09 -4.68 51.72
N ALA A 29 47.05 -5.11 50.89
CA ALA A 29 47.41 -6.49 50.53
C ALA A 29 48.36 -7.10 51.61
N PRO A 30 48.89 -8.35 51.53
CA PRO A 30 48.75 -9.41 50.51
C PRO A 30 48.54 -10.84 51.07
N ALA A 31 48.28 -11.82 50.19
CA ALA A 31 48.98 -13.12 50.10
C ALA A 31 48.08 -14.24 49.51
N ALA A 32 48.73 -15.10 48.72
CA ALA A 32 48.33 -16.44 48.26
C ALA A 32 47.48 -16.54 46.97
N GLU A 33 48.18 -16.72 45.85
CA GLU A 33 47.81 -17.68 44.78
C GLU A 33 47.71 -19.12 45.35
N PRO A 34 47.11 -20.13 44.68
CA PRO A 34 46.65 -20.15 43.27
C PRO A 34 45.28 -20.86 43.02
N ALA A 35 44.68 -20.58 41.86
CA ALA A 35 44.07 -21.55 40.96
C ALA A 35 43.59 -20.81 39.70
N PRO A 36 43.86 -21.30 38.48
CA PRO A 36 43.26 -20.71 37.29
C PRO A 36 41.77 -21.03 37.28
N ALA A 37 40.96 -20.08 37.75
CA ALA A 37 39.54 -20.07 37.47
C ALA A 37 39.37 -19.87 35.96
N ALA A 38 38.65 -20.81 35.36
CA ALA A 38 38.29 -20.81 33.96
C ALA A 38 37.82 -19.42 33.50
N ALA A 39 38.38 -18.96 32.38
CA ALA A 39 37.88 -17.79 31.68
C ALA A 39 36.36 -17.95 31.48
N PRO A 40 35.54 -16.92 31.80
CA PRO A 40 34.16 -16.95 31.40
C PRO A 40 34.13 -17.02 29.87
N ALA A 41 33.50 -18.08 29.35
CA ALA A 41 33.16 -18.15 27.94
C ALA A 41 32.37 -16.88 27.62
N ALA A 42 32.96 -16.01 26.80
CA ALA A 42 32.29 -14.85 26.27
C ALA A 42 30.99 -15.33 25.63
N ALA A 43 29.86 -14.80 26.11
CA ALA A 43 28.59 -14.99 25.44
C ALA A 43 28.77 -14.60 23.96
N PRO A 44 28.25 -15.40 23.01
CA PRO A 44 28.35 -15.02 21.61
C PRO A 44 27.67 -13.67 21.43
N ALA A 45 28.39 -12.72 20.84
CA ALA A 45 27.81 -11.47 20.38
C ALA A 45 26.60 -11.78 19.48
N PRO A 46 25.48 -11.02 19.59
CA PRO A 46 24.37 -11.22 18.68
C PRO A 46 24.86 -10.98 17.25
N ALA A 47 24.57 -11.93 16.36
CA ALA A 47 24.83 -11.79 14.95
C ALA A 47 24.21 -10.47 14.43
N PRO A 48 24.85 -9.78 13.47
CA PRO A 48 24.23 -8.62 12.83
C PRO A 48 22.89 -9.05 12.23
N LYS A 49 21.82 -8.35 12.63
CA LYS A 49 20.47 -8.57 12.10
C LYS A 49 20.52 -8.24 10.61
N GLU A 50 20.49 -9.27 9.78
CA GLU A 50 20.32 -9.17 8.33
C GLU A 50 19.14 -8.23 8.06
N PRO A 51 19.24 -7.29 7.09
CA PRO A 51 18.11 -6.43 6.77
C PRO A 51 16.95 -7.32 6.32
N GLU A 52 15.97 -7.49 7.21
CA GLU A 52 14.69 -8.13 6.90
C GLU A 52 14.10 -7.37 5.71
N MET A 53 14.21 -7.95 4.52
CA MET A 53 13.39 -7.52 3.39
C MET A 53 11.94 -7.64 3.89
N PRO A 54 11.17 -6.53 3.93
CA PRO A 54 9.79 -6.61 4.35
C PRO A 54 9.07 -7.62 3.45
N ALA A 55 8.34 -8.54 4.08
CA ALA A 55 7.43 -9.43 3.36
C ALA A 55 6.54 -8.58 2.44
N PRO A 56 6.23 -9.04 1.21
CA PRO A 56 5.43 -8.26 0.27
C PRO A 56 4.08 -7.97 0.92
N THR A 57 3.85 -6.72 1.31
CA THR A 57 2.53 -6.26 1.71
C THR A 57 1.66 -6.35 0.46
N THR A 58 0.64 -7.21 0.51
CA THR A 58 -0.18 -7.62 -0.63
C THR A 58 -1.00 -6.49 -1.27
N HIS A 59 -0.92 -5.25 -0.78
CA HIS A 59 -1.67 -4.09 -1.26
C HIS A 59 -1.21 -3.49 -2.61
N GLY A 60 -0.55 -4.28 -3.46
CA GLY A 60 -0.03 -3.80 -4.75
C GLY A 60 0.85 -2.56 -4.59
N HIS A 61 0.53 -1.50 -5.34
CA HIS A 61 1.18 -0.19 -5.27
C HIS A 61 0.46 0.84 -4.41
N CYS A 62 -0.59 0.45 -3.68
CA CYS A 62 -1.32 1.39 -2.83
C CYS A 62 -0.58 1.63 -1.52
N ALA A 63 -0.60 2.88 -1.07
CA ALA A 63 -0.03 3.28 0.22
C ALA A 63 -0.86 2.67 1.37
N ALA A 64 -0.26 2.61 2.56
CA ALA A 64 -0.91 2.00 3.72
C ALA A 64 -2.19 2.74 4.18
N ASP A 65 -2.31 4.02 3.86
CA ASP A 65 -3.49 4.86 4.14
C ASP A 65 -4.44 4.99 2.93
N GLU A 66 -4.20 4.24 1.87
CA GLU A 66 -5.06 4.20 0.67
C GLU A 66 -5.99 2.97 0.69
N GLN A 67 -7.09 3.09 -0.04
CA GLN A 67 -7.97 1.99 -0.40
C GLN A 67 -7.42 1.26 -1.62
N LEU A 68 -7.26 -0.06 -1.52
CA LEU A 68 -7.02 -0.93 -2.67
C LEU A 68 -8.35 -1.19 -3.39
N LEU A 69 -8.52 -0.57 -4.55
CA LEU A 69 -9.72 -0.79 -5.37
C LEU A 69 -9.52 -1.99 -6.29
N PHE A 70 -8.38 -2.03 -6.97
CA PHE A 70 -7.98 -3.11 -7.86
C PHE A 70 -6.46 -3.24 -7.88
N SER A 71 -5.94 -4.45 -7.93
CA SER A 71 -4.52 -4.70 -8.22
C SER A 71 -4.32 -6.08 -8.81
N ALA A 72 -3.50 -6.18 -9.85
CA ALA A 72 -3.21 -7.46 -10.48
C ALA A 72 -1.76 -7.51 -11.01
N PRO A 73 -1.10 -8.68 -10.97
CA PRO A 73 0.15 -8.88 -11.67
C PRO A 73 -0.09 -8.97 -13.19
N LEU A 74 0.88 -8.55 -14.00
CA LEU A 74 0.88 -8.89 -15.43
C LEU A 74 1.20 -10.38 -15.62
N ALA A 75 0.34 -11.09 -16.35
CA ALA A 75 0.56 -12.49 -16.68
C ALA A 75 1.70 -12.66 -17.71
N ASP A 76 1.76 -11.77 -18.71
CA ASP A 76 2.73 -11.84 -19.81
C ASP A 76 4.10 -11.25 -19.47
N LYS A 77 4.17 -10.46 -18.40
CA LYS A 77 5.38 -9.75 -17.94
C LYS A 77 5.55 -9.92 -16.44
N PRO A 78 6.12 -11.05 -16.00
CA PRO A 78 6.27 -11.35 -14.58
C PRO A 78 7.09 -10.25 -13.88
N GLY A 79 6.71 -9.95 -12.64
CA GLY A 79 7.36 -8.91 -11.83
C GLY A 79 6.83 -7.50 -12.06
N LYS A 80 5.75 -7.32 -12.82
CA LYS A 80 5.01 -6.03 -12.89
C LYS A 80 3.63 -6.18 -12.30
N ILE A 81 3.19 -5.13 -11.61
CA ILE A 81 1.87 -5.02 -10.99
C ILE A 81 1.23 -3.74 -11.48
N VAL A 82 -0.07 -3.81 -11.74
CA VAL A 82 -0.95 -2.65 -11.89
C VAL A 82 -1.81 -2.52 -10.63
N SER A 83 -2.07 -1.30 -10.19
CA SER A 83 -2.98 -1.02 -9.08
C SER A 83 -3.79 0.24 -9.33
N ILE A 84 -5.02 0.24 -8.83
CA ILE A 84 -5.89 1.41 -8.74
C ILE A 84 -6.11 1.68 -7.26
N CYS A 85 -5.64 2.84 -6.84
CA CYS A 85 -5.56 3.24 -5.44
C CYS A 85 -6.46 4.45 -5.21
N GLY A 86 -7.22 4.40 -4.12
CA GLY A 86 -8.09 5.47 -3.68
C GLY A 86 -7.62 6.09 -2.37
N SER A 87 -7.92 7.35 -2.12
CA SER A 87 -7.79 7.90 -0.77
C SER A 87 -8.69 7.17 0.23
N LYS A 88 -8.37 7.23 1.52
CA LYS A 88 -9.19 6.59 2.58
C LYS A 88 -10.65 7.08 2.62
N ASP A 89 -10.90 8.31 2.19
CA ASP A 89 -12.19 8.99 2.14
C ASP A 89 -12.81 9.01 0.73
N LEU A 90 -12.29 8.18 -0.18
CA LEU A 90 -12.82 8.06 -1.54
C LEU A 90 -14.29 7.60 -1.51
N GLY A 91 -15.14 8.39 -2.17
CA GLY A 91 -16.59 8.17 -2.28
C GLY A 91 -17.19 9.03 -3.39
N GLU A 92 -18.49 9.28 -3.37
CA GLU A 92 -19.14 10.18 -4.33
C GLU A 92 -18.64 11.63 -4.11
N GLY A 93 -18.05 12.26 -5.13
CA GLY A 93 -17.51 13.63 -5.06
C GLY A 93 -16.27 13.89 -4.18
N THR A 94 -15.88 12.99 -3.26
CA THR A 94 -14.71 13.14 -2.37
C THR A 94 -13.51 12.24 -2.70
N GLY A 95 -12.32 12.63 -2.23
CA GLY A 95 -11.11 11.81 -2.35
C GLY A 95 -10.43 11.84 -3.71
N TYR A 96 -9.32 11.09 -3.81
CA TYR A 96 -8.55 10.96 -5.05
C TYR A 96 -8.48 9.51 -5.52
N LEU A 97 -8.26 9.35 -6.81
CA LEU A 97 -7.98 8.09 -7.50
C LEU A 97 -6.62 8.17 -8.21
N GLN A 98 -5.82 7.12 -8.18
CA GLN A 98 -4.60 7.00 -8.97
C GLN A 98 -4.43 5.58 -9.52
N TYR A 99 -3.99 5.49 -10.77
CA TYR A 99 -3.42 4.32 -11.40
C TYR A 99 -1.91 4.28 -11.11
N ARG A 100 -1.39 3.11 -10.77
CA ARG A 100 0.05 2.87 -10.58
C ARG A 100 0.48 1.59 -11.26
N PHE A 101 1.63 1.62 -11.91
CA PHE A 101 2.24 0.48 -12.57
C PHE A 101 3.73 0.41 -12.24
N GLY A 102 4.26 -0.80 -12.07
CA GLY A 102 5.69 -1.03 -11.90
C GLY A 102 6.02 -2.34 -11.19
N ALA A 103 7.30 -2.54 -10.91
CA ALA A 103 7.77 -3.66 -10.10
C ALA A 103 7.39 -3.50 -8.62
N PRO A 104 7.22 -4.58 -7.84
CA PRO A 104 6.84 -4.48 -6.42
C PRO A 104 7.73 -3.47 -5.65
N GLY A 105 7.11 -2.47 -5.03
CA GLY A 105 7.82 -1.41 -4.29
C GLY A 105 8.50 -0.33 -5.15
N ALA A 106 8.40 -0.41 -6.48
CA ALA A 106 8.98 0.54 -7.43
C ALA A 106 7.94 0.93 -8.48
N VAL A 107 7.23 2.03 -8.20
CA VAL A 107 6.28 2.63 -9.16
C VAL A 107 7.06 3.24 -10.33
N GLU A 108 6.71 2.82 -11.54
CA GLU A 108 7.32 3.26 -12.80
C GLU A 108 6.42 4.23 -13.56
N LEU A 109 5.10 4.11 -13.36
CA LEU A 109 4.11 5.03 -13.90
C LEU A 109 3.05 5.26 -12.83
N GLU A 110 2.77 6.53 -12.55
CA GLU A 110 1.68 6.99 -11.71
C GLU A 110 0.81 7.95 -12.52
N PHE A 111 -0.50 7.75 -12.49
CA PHE A 111 -1.43 8.62 -13.19
C PHE A 111 -2.72 8.86 -12.36
N PRO A 112 -3.25 10.09 -12.36
CA PRO A 112 -2.55 11.32 -12.68
C PRO A 112 -1.51 11.63 -11.60
N ALA A 113 -0.45 12.36 -11.97
CA ALA A 113 0.60 12.75 -11.03
C ALA A 113 0.09 13.69 -9.92
N SER A 114 -0.93 14.52 -10.24
CA SER A 114 -1.64 15.31 -9.23
C SER A 114 -2.85 14.54 -8.70
N ARG A 115 -3.04 14.56 -7.38
CA ARG A 115 -4.21 13.97 -6.71
C ARG A 115 -5.44 14.89 -6.76
N ASP A 116 -5.24 16.18 -6.98
CA ASP A 116 -6.33 17.16 -6.99
C ASP A 116 -7.27 16.93 -8.18
N GLY A 117 -8.54 16.63 -7.89
CA GLY A 117 -9.54 16.35 -8.91
C GLY A 117 -9.24 15.10 -9.76
N SER A 118 -8.34 14.22 -9.30
CA SER A 118 -7.77 13.14 -10.12
C SER A 118 -8.81 12.17 -10.69
N ARG A 119 -9.94 12.00 -10.00
CA ARG A 119 -11.05 11.16 -10.44
C ARG A 119 -11.60 11.58 -11.80
N GLY A 120 -11.63 12.88 -12.08
CA GLY A 120 -12.11 13.40 -13.36
C GLY A 120 -11.21 13.08 -14.54
N ALA A 121 -10.00 12.56 -14.30
CA ALA A 121 -9.10 12.07 -15.33
C ALA A 121 -9.43 10.63 -15.79
N PHE A 122 -10.38 9.97 -15.12
CA PHE A 122 -10.80 8.61 -15.43
C PHE A 122 -12.25 8.59 -15.90
N THR A 123 -12.55 7.57 -16.69
CA THR A 123 -13.90 7.17 -17.06
C THR A 123 -14.13 5.73 -16.65
N TYR A 124 -15.35 5.40 -16.26
CA TYR A 124 -15.74 4.04 -15.91
C TYR A 124 -16.85 3.58 -16.85
N SER A 125 -16.75 2.35 -17.33
CA SER A 125 -17.76 1.76 -18.22
C SER A 125 -18.16 0.41 -17.68
N ARG A 126 -19.47 0.18 -17.64
CA ARG A 126 -20.06 -1.12 -17.33
C ARG A 126 -21.02 -1.50 -18.44
N HIS A 127 -20.81 -2.66 -19.03
CA HIS A 127 -21.76 -3.27 -19.95
C HIS A 127 -22.18 -4.63 -19.40
N THR A 128 -23.46 -4.81 -19.13
CA THR A 128 -24.01 -6.10 -18.70
C THR A 128 -25.08 -6.52 -19.69
N GLY A 129 -24.83 -7.65 -20.36
CA GLY A 129 -25.73 -8.28 -21.31
C GLY A 129 -26.00 -9.74 -20.93
N PRO A 130 -26.76 -10.49 -21.76
CA PRO A 130 -26.95 -11.92 -21.55
C PRO A 130 -25.60 -12.64 -21.50
N GLN A 131 -25.27 -13.18 -20.33
CA GLN A 131 -24.06 -13.96 -20.08
C GLN A 131 -22.71 -13.24 -20.30
N VAL A 132 -22.73 -11.91 -20.42
CA VAL A 132 -21.54 -11.06 -20.53
C VAL A 132 -21.59 -9.95 -19.50
N THR A 133 -20.48 -9.69 -18.84
CA THR A 133 -20.26 -8.46 -18.06
C THR A 133 -18.87 -7.94 -18.38
N TYR A 134 -18.82 -6.75 -18.98
CA TYR A 134 -17.60 -6.01 -19.23
C TYR A 134 -17.52 -4.82 -18.27
N LEU A 135 -16.42 -4.73 -17.53
CA LEU A 135 -16.08 -3.60 -16.69
C LEU A 135 -14.79 -2.98 -17.21
N ALA A 136 -14.74 -1.67 -17.33
CA ALA A 136 -13.53 -0.97 -17.72
C ALA A 136 -13.35 0.34 -16.96
N VAL A 137 -12.10 0.69 -16.72
CA VAL A 137 -11.69 2.03 -16.33
C VAL A 137 -10.63 2.51 -17.29
N ALA A 138 -10.84 3.69 -17.85
CA ALA A 138 -10.00 4.25 -18.89
C ALA A 138 -9.54 5.67 -18.58
N PHE A 139 -8.35 5.99 -19.07
CA PHE A 139 -7.76 7.33 -18.99
C PHE A 139 -6.79 7.54 -20.15
N GLU A 140 -6.37 8.79 -20.36
CA GLU A 140 -5.33 9.13 -21.33
C GLU A 140 -4.10 9.69 -20.62
N ASN A 141 -2.92 9.20 -21.01
CA ASN A 141 -1.65 9.74 -20.54
C ASN A 141 -0.68 9.86 -21.73
N GLU A 142 -0.12 11.05 -21.93
CA GLU A 142 0.82 11.35 -23.02
C GLU A 142 0.30 10.97 -24.43
N GLY A 143 -1.03 11.07 -24.63
CA GLY A 143 -1.69 10.73 -25.90
C GLY A 143 -1.94 9.23 -26.12
N HIS A 144 -1.61 8.38 -25.15
CA HIS A 144 -1.96 6.97 -25.12
C HIS A 144 -3.26 6.78 -24.33
N LYS A 145 -4.24 6.05 -24.89
CA LYS A 145 -5.42 5.60 -24.14
C LYS A 145 -5.05 4.32 -23.39
N TYR A 146 -5.30 4.30 -22.10
CA TYR A 146 -5.17 3.14 -21.23
C TYR A 146 -6.56 2.68 -20.82
N GLU A 147 -6.80 1.38 -20.86
CA GLU A 147 -8.03 0.78 -20.40
C GLU A 147 -7.71 -0.50 -19.64
N ILE A 148 -8.10 -0.54 -18.37
CA ILE A 148 -8.01 -1.72 -17.52
C ILE A 148 -9.39 -2.35 -17.49
N TYR A 149 -9.49 -3.63 -17.84
CA TYR A 149 -10.76 -4.29 -18.03
C TYR A 149 -10.86 -5.66 -17.36
N ASP A 150 -12.08 -5.97 -16.95
CA ASP A 150 -12.56 -7.31 -16.63
C ASP A 150 -13.67 -7.66 -17.64
N ASP A 151 -13.47 -8.70 -18.44
CA ASP A 151 -14.46 -9.23 -19.38
C ASP A 151 -14.90 -10.63 -18.95
N PHE A 152 -16.07 -10.69 -18.34
CA PHE A 152 -16.69 -11.92 -17.87
C PHE A 152 -17.66 -12.44 -18.92
N ASN A 153 -17.21 -13.38 -19.75
CA ASN A 153 -18.04 -14.09 -20.70
C ASN A 153 -18.42 -15.48 -20.16
N TYR A 154 -19.46 -16.09 -20.71
CA TYR A 154 -19.90 -17.42 -20.28
C TYR A 154 -18.81 -18.47 -20.49
N GLY A 155 -18.19 -18.91 -19.39
CA GLY A 155 -17.14 -19.94 -19.40
C GLY A 155 -15.73 -19.41 -19.67
N GLU A 156 -15.55 -18.11 -19.89
CA GLU A 156 -14.25 -17.48 -20.13
C GLU A 156 -14.17 -16.12 -19.42
N THR A 157 -13.05 -15.85 -18.77
CA THR A 157 -12.78 -14.53 -18.19
C THR A 157 -11.48 -14.03 -18.76
N ALA A 158 -11.54 -12.87 -19.42
CA ALA A 158 -10.37 -12.16 -19.89
C ALA A 158 -10.18 -10.91 -19.03
N ARG A 159 -8.96 -10.65 -18.61
CA ARG A 159 -8.60 -9.45 -17.85
C ARG A 159 -7.33 -8.89 -18.42
N GLY A 160 -7.26 -7.58 -18.56
CA GLY A 160 -6.11 -6.99 -19.24
C GLY A 160 -5.99 -5.49 -19.08
N ILE A 161 -4.86 -5.02 -19.61
CA ILE A 161 -4.63 -3.61 -19.89
C ILE A 161 -4.51 -3.48 -21.41
N ARG A 162 -5.43 -2.73 -22.00
CA ARG A 162 -5.35 -2.29 -23.38
C ARG A 162 -4.69 -0.91 -23.41
N ILE A 163 -3.61 -0.80 -24.19
CA ILE A 163 -2.89 0.46 -24.39
C ILE A 163 -2.96 0.80 -25.88
N THR A 164 -3.61 1.91 -26.22
CA THR A 164 -3.76 2.35 -27.61
C THR A 164 -2.91 3.60 -27.83
N PRO A 165 -1.74 3.49 -28.48
CA PRO A 165 -0.94 4.64 -28.87
C PRO A 165 -1.64 5.47 -29.96
N PRO A 166 -1.31 6.76 -30.10
CA PRO A 166 -1.93 7.63 -31.09
C PRO A 166 -1.59 7.13 -32.50
N GLY A 167 -2.64 6.83 -33.29
CA GLY A 167 -2.52 6.39 -34.67
C GLY A 167 -1.89 5.00 -34.86
N LYS A 168 -1.91 4.14 -33.83
CA LYS A 168 -1.38 2.77 -33.88
C LYS A 168 -2.38 1.76 -33.34
N ASP A 169 -2.14 0.49 -33.65
CA ASP A 169 -2.93 -0.62 -33.12
C ASP A 169 -2.75 -0.76 -31.59
N PRO A 170 -3.79 -1.20 -30.88
CA PRO A 170 -3.73 -1.46 -29.45
C PRO A 170 -2.73 -2.57 -29.08
N ILE A 171 -2.14 -2.42 -27.91
CA ILE A 171 -1.31 -3.43 -27.24
C ILE A 171 -2.11 -3.99 -26.08
N GLU A 172 -2.35 -5.30 -26.08
CA GLU A 172 -3.01 -6.02 -25.00
C GLU A 172 -1.97 -6.65 -24.07
N LEU A 173 -2.18 -6.49 -22.77
CA LEU A 173 -1.38 -7.13 -21.73
C LEU A 173 -2.31 -7.89 -20.79
N ALA A 174 -2.17 -9.21 -20.71
CA ALA A 174 -3.02 -10.02 -19.85
C ALA A 174 -2.67 -9.80 -18.38
N LEU A 175 -3.72 -9.76 -17.55
CA LEU A 175 -3.63 -9.69 -16.10
C LEU A 175 -3.86 -11.05 -15.47
N GLY A 176 -3.13 -11.32 -14.38
CA GLY A 176 -3.42 -12.44 -13.50
C GLY A 176 -4.65 -12.17 -12.63
N GLU A 177 -4.86 -13.04 -11.64
CA GLU A 177 -5.97 -12.87 -10.70
C GLU A 177 -5.82 -11.57 -9.89
N PRO A 178 -6.86 -10.73 -9.85
CA PRO A 178 -6.80 -9.46 -9.13
C PRO A 178 -7.10 -9.62 -7.64
N GLU A 179 -6.47 -8.75 -6.84
CA GLU A 179 -6.99 -8.35 -5.53
C GLU A 179 -7.92 -7.14 -5.71
N GLY A 180 -9.12 -7.22 -5.15
CA GLY A 180 -10.15 -6.19 -5.36
C GLY A 180 -10.99 -6.43 -6.63
N SER A 181 -11.64 -5.38 -7.13
CA SER A 181 -12.52 -5.48 -8.29
C SER A 181 -12.77 -4.09 -8.88
N LEU A 182 -12.85 -4.00 -10.21
CA LEU A 182 -13.25 -2.78 -10.90
C LEU A 182 -14.67 -2.33 -10.55
N MET A 183 -15.54 -3.20 -10.01
CA MET A 183 -16.87 -2.80 -9.52
C MET A 183 -16.79 -1.74 -8.40
N LYS A 184 -15.67 -1.66 -7.66
CA LYS A 184 -15.50 -0.64 -6.62
C LYS A 184 -15.41 0.80 -7.16
N LEU A 185 -15.32 0.98 -8.47
CA LEU A 185 -15.27 2.30 -9.12
C LEU A 185 -16.66 2.85 -9.47
N GLU A 186 -17.70 2.00 -9.39
CA GLU A 186 -19.09 2.40 -9.62
C GLU A 186 -19.51 3.49 -8.60
N GLY A 187 -20.06 4.60 -9.10
CA GLY A 187 -20.41 5.77 -8.27
C GLY A 187 -19.21 6.61 -7.79
N VAL A 188 -17.97 6.18 -8.05
CA VAL A 188 -16.74 6.92 -7.72
C VAL A 188 -16.17 7.62 -8.94
N VAL A 189 -16.20 6.98 -10.10
CA VAL A 189 -15.72 7.56 -11.36
C VAL A 189 -16.93 7.89 -12.23
N PRO A 190 -16.91 9.00 -13.01
CA PRO A 190 -17.97 9.28 -13.97
C PRO A 190 -18.19 8.09 -14.90
N GLU A 191 -19.43 7.62 -14.96
CA GLU A 191 -19.81 6.52 -15.85
C GLU A 191 -20.02 7.06 -17.26
N VAL A 192 -19.43 6.37 -18.24
CA VAL A 192 -19.65 6.61 -19.66
C VAL A 192 -20.16 5.33 -20.32
N PRO A 193 -20.97 5.42 -21.38
CA PRO A 193 -21.32 4.23 -22.16
C PRO A 193 -20.06 3.54 -22.66
N ALA A 194 -20.03 2.20 -22.61
CA ALA A 194 -18.99 1.43 -23.28
C ALA A 194 -19.05 1.74 -24.80
N GLU A 195 -17.93 2.17 -25.37
CA GLU A 195 -17.78 2.47 -26.81
C GLU A 195 -17.57 1.20 -27.66
#